data_AF-A0A820NBZ1-F1
#
_entry.id   AF-A0A820NBZ1-F1
#
_cell.length_a   1.000
_cell.length_b   1.000
_cell.length_c   1.000
_cell.angle_alpha   90.00
_cell.angle_beta   90.00
_cell.angle_gamma   90.00
#
_symmetry.space_group_name_H-M   'P 1'
#
loop_
_entity.id
_entity.type
_entity.pdbx_description
1 polymer ?
#
loop_
_entity_poly.entity_id
_entity_poly.type
_entity_poly.pdbx_seq_one_letter_code
_entity_poly.pdbx_strand_id
1 'polypeptide(L)'
;MDANLRGLHVLISPIIKNWSITQNLTFAEQLYIGIRYFDLRVCRTTDSKLSSKSPFTFTHGLLGGLVREGLEEINEFLNKHPKEIILVDFNHFYDFNDQCGHEQLIELIHEIFGKKICTTAETILECTLNYLWNNQQQVILLYERNRDQCS
;
A
#
# COMPACT_ATOMS: atom_id res chain seq x y z
N MET A 1 -33.72 -20.36 13.34
CA MET A 1 -32.76 -19.46 12.68
C MET A 1 -32.25 -20.19 11.46
N ASP A 2 -32.62 -19.67 10.29
CA ASP A 2 -32.89 -20.44 9.08
C ASP A 2 -31.66 -20.91 8.31
N ALA A 3 -31.74 -22.14 7.80
CA ALA A 3 -30.77 -22.79 6.92
C ALA A 3 -30.62 -22.11 5.54
N ASN A 4 -31.40 -21.06 5.25
CA ASN A 4 -31.40 -20.32 3.98
C ASN A 4 -30.31 -19.24 3.85
N LEU A 5 -29.62 -18.84 4.93
CA LEU A 5 -28.54 -17.85 4.85
C LEU A 5 -27.18 -18.42 4.41
N ARG A 6 -27.00 -19.74 4.48
CA ARG A 6 -25.74 -20.40 4.08
C ARG A 6 -25.58 -20.55 2.56
N GLY A 7 -26.68 -20.66 1.83
CA GLY A 7 -26.67 -20.74 0.36
C GLY A 7 -26.35 -19.40 -0.32
N LEU A 8 -26.75 -18.29 0.31
CA LEU A 8 -26.52 -16.94 -0.21
C LEU A 8 -25.03 -16.55 -0.17
N HIS A 9 -24.30 -17.01 0.85
CA HIS A 9 -22.86 -16.75 1.01
C HIS A 9 -22.02 -17.32 -0.15
N VAL A 10 -22.43 -18.45 -0.73
CA VAL A 10 -21.67 -19.15 -1.79
C VAL A 10 -21.83 -18.47 -3.16
N LEU A 11 -22.99 -17.87 -3.43
CA LEU A 11 -23.28 -17.23 -4.72
C LEU A 11 -22.81 -15.76 -4.79
N ILE A 12 -22.70 -15.09 -3.64
CA ILE A 12 -22.28 -13.69 -3.55
C ILE A 12 -20.75 -13.55 -3.69
N SER A 13 -19.98 -14.56 -3.25
CA SER A 13 -18.52 -14.52 -3.23
C SER A 13 -17.84 -14.24 -4.58
N PRO A 14 -18.24 -14.85 -5.72
CA PRO A 14 -17.62 -14.58 -7.03
C PRO A 14 -18.03 -13.21 -7.62
N ILE A 15 -19.23 -12.74 -7.32
CA ILE A 15 -19.72 -11.44 -7.81
C ILE A 15 -19.00 -10.32 -7.06
N ILE A 16 -18.92 -10.40 -5.73
CA ILE A 16 -18.11 -9.48 -4.92
C ILE A 16 -16.64 -9.59 -5.30
N LYS A 17 -16.12 -10.79 -5.63
CA LYS A 17 -14.77 -10.95 -6.17
C LYS A 17 -14.55 -10.09 -7.40
N ASN A 18 -15.40 -10.24 -8.41
CA ASN A 18 -15.24 -9.52 -9.67
C ASN A 18 -15.49 -8.02 -9.52
N TRP A 19 -16.29 -7.61 -8.53
CA TRP A 19 -16.53 -6.20 -8.21
C TRP A 19 -15.46 -5.59 -7.29
N SER A 20 -14.60 -6.41 -6.66
CA SER A 20 -13.50 -5.97 -5.80
C SER A 20 -12.13 -5.99 -6.47
N ILE A 21 -12.00 -6.63 -7.64
CA ILE A 21 -10.77 -6.60 -8.44
C ILE A 21 -10.72 -5.29 -9.22
N THR A 22 -9.78 -4.42 -8.85
CA THR A 22 -9.58 -3.12 -9.50
C THR A 22 -8.42 -3.13 -10.50
N GLN A 23 -7.49 -4.10 -10.39
CA GLN A 23 -6.29 -4.20 -11.24
C GLN A 23 -5.95 -5.68 -11.50
N ASN A 24 -5.58 -6.00 -12.74
CA ASN A 24 -5.03 -7.31 -13.13
C ASN A 24 -3.50 -7.27 -13.31
N LEU A 25 -2.86 -6.14 -13.00
CA LEU A 25 -1.43 -5.90 -13.21
C LEU A 25 -0.68 -5.81 -11.88
N THR A 26 0.56 -6.28 -11.85
CA THR A 26 1.46 -6.10 -10.71
C THR A 26 1.89 -4.64 -10.55
N PHE A 27 2.53 -4.30 -9.43
CA PHE A 27 3.07 -2.95 -9.22
C PHE A 27 4.10 -2.61 -10.29
N ALA A 28 5.02 -3.53 -10.59
CA ALA A 28 6.00 -3.37 -11.65
C ALA A 28 5.35 -3.10 -13.01
N GLU A 29 4.35 -3.89 -13.40
CA GLU A 29 3.64 -3.71 -14.67
C GLU A 29 2.95 -2.35 -14.75
N GLN A 30 2.27 -1.93 -13.68
CA GLN A 30 1.66 -0.60 -13.58
C GLN A 30 2.71 0.51 -13.74
N LEU A 31 3.88 0.37 -13.13
CA LEU A 31 5.00 1.32 -13.29
C LEU A 31 5.49 1.37 -14.74
N TYR A 32 5.66 0.24 -15.41
CA TYR A 32 6.13 0.20 -16.80
C TYR A 32 5.14 0.80 -17.81
N ILE A 33 3.83 0.80 -17.50
CA ILE A 33 2.82 1.47 -18.33
C ILE A 33 2.59 2.95 -17.94
N GLY A 34 3.33 3.47 -16.97
CA GLY A 34 3.35 4.91 -16.63
C GLY A 34 2.59 5.32 -15.37
N ILE A 35 2.07 4.39 -14.56
CA ILE A 35 1.44 4.72 -13.28
C ILE A 35 2.49 5.23 -12.29
N ARG A 36 2.22 6.36 -11.62
CA ARG A 36 3.11 6.99 -10.64
C ARG A 36 2.45 7.33 -9.32
N TYR A 37 1.15 7.06 -9.20
CA TYR A 37 0.38 7.26 -7.99
C TYR A 37 -0.27 5.94 -7.60
N PHE A 38 -0.03 5.49 -6.37
CA PHE A 38 -0.60 4.27 -5.82
C PHE A 38 -1.50 4.59 -4.63
N ASP A 39 -2.80 4.33 -4.78
CA ASP A 39 -3.81 4.35 -3.70
C ASP A 39 -3.80 3.00 -2.98
N LEU A 40 -3.14 2.96 -1.82
CA LEU A 40 -2.94 1.77 -1.01
C LEU A 40 -3.92 1.71 0.16
N ARG A 41 -4.66 0.62 0.22
CA ARG A 41 -5.49 0.25 1.37
C ARG A 41 -4.86 -0.93 2.07
N VAL A 42 -4.52 -0.78 3.35
CA VAL A 42 -3.70 -1.75 4.09
C VAL A 42 -4.47 -2.31 5.27
N CYS A 43 -4.29 -3.61 5.55
CA CYS A 43 -4.76 -4.27 6.76
C CYS A 43 -3.65 -5.05 7.46
N ARG A 44 -3.85 -5.37 8.74
CA ARG A 44 -3.02 -6.36 9.43
C ARG A 44 -3.24 -7.74 8.84
N THR A 45 -2.16 -8.48 8.65
CA THR A 45 -2.25 -9.86 8.15
C THR A 45 -2.85 -10.77 9.21
N THR A 46 -4.08 -11.24 8.98
CA THR A 46 -4.78 -12.18 9.87
C THR A 46 -4.63 -13.65 9.45
N ASP A 47 -4.28 -13.91 8.19
CA ASP A 47 -3.99 -15.26 7.70
C ASP A 47 -2.68 -15.80 8.31
N SER A 48 -2.75 -16.96 8.96
CA SER A 48 -1.62 -17.55 9.70
C SER A 48 -0.43 -17.95 8.83
N LYS A 49 -0.65 -18.26 7.54
CA LYS A 49 0.44 -18.58 6.62
C LYS A 49 1.12 -17.32 6.15
N LEU A 50 0.33 -16.28 5.88
CA LEU A 50 0.81 -15.03 5.33
C LEU A 50 1.45 -14.12 6.40
N SER A 51 0.97 -14.21 7.65
CA SER A 51 1.50 -13.45 8.79
C SER A 51 2.95 -13.82 9.12
N SER A 52 3.37 -15.05 8.80
CA SER A 52 4.76 -15.48 8.90
C SER A 52 5.70 -14.79 7.89
N LYS A 53 5.15 -14.22 6.81
CA LYS A 53 5.91 -13.54 5.75
C LYS A 53 5.92 -12.03 5.91
N SER A 54 4.77 -11.43 6.25
CA SER A 54 4.69 -9.99 6.50
C SER A 54 3.50 -9.65 7.40
N PRO A 55 3.66 -8.69 8.33
CA PRO A 55 2.58 -8.25 9.22
C PRO A 55 1.46 -7.49 8.52
N PHE A 56 1.65 -7.07 7.26
CA PHE A 56 0.67 -6.27 6.52
C PHE A 56 0.33 -6.83 5.13
N THR A 57 -0.95 -6.73 4.78
CA THR A 57 -1.51 -7.10 3.47
C THR A 57 -2.33 -5.96 2.90
N PHE A 58 -2.45 -5.89 1.57
CA PHE A 58 -3.43 -4.99 0.95
C PHE A 58 -4.86 -5.52 1.17
N THR A 59 -5.82 -4.61 1.41
CA THR A 59 -7.21 -4.99 1.67
C THR A 59 -7.88 -5.57 0.41
N HIS A 60 -8.70 -6.60 0.62
CA HIS A 60 -9.22 -7.51 -0.40
C HIS A 60 -9.73 -6.91 -1.72
N GLY A 61 -9.03 -7.29 -2.79
CA GLY A 61 -9.63 -7.80 -4.03
C GLY A 61 -9.22 -9.25 -4.27
N LEU A 62 -9.52 -10.19 -3.36
CA LEU A 62 -9.24 -11.65 -3.41
C LEU A 62 -7.84 -12.16 -3.81
N LEU A 63 -6.86 -11.27 -4.01
CA LEU A 63 -5.46 -11.46 -4.35
C LEU A 63 -4.62 -10.43 -3.58
N GLY A 64 -4.97 -10.17 -2.31
CA GLY A 64 -4.29 -9.16 -1.49
C GLY A 64 -2.84 -9.55 -1.28
N GLY A 65 -1.95 -9.02 -2.11
CA GLY A 65 -0.51 -9.23 -2.01
C GLY A 65 0.04 -8.71 -0.69
N LEU A 66 1.27 -9.11 -0.37
CA LEU A 66 1.97 -8.56 0.78
C LEU A 66 2.32 -7.10 0.51
N VAL A 67 2.10 -6.23 1.51
CA VAL A 67 2.49 -4.81 1.38
C VAL A 67 3.98 -4.70 1.08
N ARG A 68 4.79 -5.51 1.77
CA ARG A 68 6.24 -5.60 1.55
C ARG A 68 6.59 -5.87 0.09
N GLU A 69 6.01 -6.91 -0.52
CA GLU A 69 6.30 -7.30 -1.91
C GLU A 69 5.96 -6.15 -2.88
N GLY A 70 4.79 -5.51 -2.73
CA GLY A 70 4.41 -4.38 -3.57
C GLY A 70 5.34 -3.16 -3.43
N LEU A 71 5.76 -2.84 -2.19
CA LEU A 71 6.71 -1.75 -1.96
C LEU A 71 8.12 -2.09 -2.47
N GLU A 72 8.54 -3.35 -2.39
CA GLU A 72 9.80 -3.84 -2.95
C GLU A 72 9.82 -3.74 -4.48
N GLU A 73 8.73 -4.11 -5.16
CA GLU A 73 8.58 -3.91 -6.61
C GLU A 73 8.74 -2.43 -7.01
N ILE A 74 8.13 -1.50 -6.25
CA ILE A 74 8.31 -0.06 -6.46
C ILE A 74 9.79 0.33 -6.27
N ASN A 75 10.43 -0.13 -5.19
CA ASN A 75 11.82 0.23 -4.90
C ASN A 75 12.79 -0.31 -5.97
N GLU A 76 12.57 -1.51 -6.47
CA GLU A 76 13.35 -2.08 -7.57
C GLU A 76 13.22 -1.27 -8.87
N PHE A 77 12.02 -0.80 -9.19
CA PHE A 77 11.80 0.11 -10.31
C PHE A 77 12.56 1.43 -10.10
N LEU A 78 12.43 2.04 -8.92
CA LEU A 78 13.11 3.31 -8.59
C LEU A 78 14.64 3.19 -8.67
N ASN A 79 15.22 2.05 -8.28
CA ASN A 79 16.65 1.77 -8.41
C ASN A 79 17.12 1.78 -9.89
N LYS A 80 16.27 1.31 -10.81
CA LYS A 80 16.56 1.27 -12.25
C LYS A 80 16.28 2.61 -12.94
N HIS A 81 15.42 3.44 -12.35
CA HIS A 81 14.91 4.67 -12.94
C HIS A 81 15.08 5.87 -11.98
N PRO A 82 16.31 6.42 -11.83
CA PRO A 82 16.64 7.39 -10.78
C PRO A 82 15.93 8.74 -10.87
N LYS A 83 15.27 9.06 -12.00
CA LYS A 83 14.50 10.30 -12.19
C LYS A 83 13.01 10.13 -11.96
N GLU A 84 12.54 8.90 -11.72
CA GLU A 84 11.13 8.67 -11.46
C GLU A 84 10.78 9.04 -10.03
N ILE A 85 9.61 9.67 -9.88
CA ILE A 85 9.03 10.02 -8.59
C ILE A 85 7.70 9.28 -8.47
N ILE A 86 7.49 8.62 -7.33
CA ILE A 86 6.28 7.84 -7.02
C ILE A 86 5.59 8.47 -5.83
N LEU A 87 4.29 8.70 -5.97
CA LEU A 87 3.40 9.08 -4.89
C LEU A 87 2.75 7.81 -4.36
N VAL A 88 2.96 7.53 -3.09
CA VAL A 88 2.36 6.38 -2.41
C VAL A 88 1.43 6.90 -1.34
N ASP A 89 0.15 6.61 -1.52
CA ASP A 89 -0.93 7.08 -0.66
C ASP A 89 -1.49 5.94 0.18
N PHE A 90 -1.20 5.94 1.48
CA PHE A 90 -1.80 5.02 2.44
C PHE A 90 -3.11 5.64 2.95
N ASN A 91 -4.14 5.46 2.15
CA ASN A 91 -5.42 6.17 2.29
C ASN A 91 -6.34 5.53 3.34
N HIS A 92 -6.30 4.19 3.49
CA HIS A 92 -7.14 3.47 4.45
C HIS A 92 -6.35 2.41 5.22
N PHE A 93 -6.57 2.36 6.53
CA PHE A 93 -5.98 1.39 7.44
C PHE A 93 -7.09 0.59 8.11
N TYR A 94 -7.23 -0.67 7.74
CA TYR A 94 -8.21 -1.57 8.34
C TYR A 94 -7.53 -2.45 9.39
N ASP A 95 -8.19 -2.67 10.53
CA ASP A 95 -7.67 -3.46 11.66
C ASP A 95 -6.37 -2.93 12.29
N PHE A 96 -6.09 -1.62 12.14
CA PHE A 96 -5.04 -0.92 12.88
C PHE A 96 -5.63 -0.40 14.21
N ASN A 97 -5.94 -1.31 15.12
CA ASN A 97 -6.59 -0.97 16.40
C ASN A 97 -5.62 -0.38 17.45
N ASP A 98 -4.33 -0.32 17.13
CA ASP A 98 -3.27 0.06 18.04
C ASP A 98 -2.15 0.85 17.33
N GLN A 99 -1.56 1.80 18.06
CA GLN A 99 -0.47 2.67 17.58
C GLN A 99 0.78 1.86 17.13
N CYS A 100 1.00 0.67 17.70
CA CYS A 100 2.13 -0.18 17.34
C CYS A 100 2.02 -0.73 15.90
N GLY A 101 0.81 -0.94 15.38
CA GLY A 101 0.61 -1.29 13.97
C GLY A 101 1.10 -0.20 13.00
N HIS A 102 0.80 1.07 13.27
CA HIS A 102 1.27 2.17 12.43
C HIS A 102 2.79 2.32 12.49
N GLU A 103 3.39 2.17 13.67
CA GLU A 103 4.85 2.22 13.86
C GLU A 103 5.55 1.12 13.07
N GLN A 104 5.07 -0.13 13.14
CA GLN A 104 5.60 -1.25 12.36
C GLN A 104 5.51 -1.02 10.85
N LEU A 105 4.42 -0.41 10.36
CA LEU A 105 4.27 -0.11 8.93
C LEU A 105 5.23 1.02 8.50
N ILE A 106 5.39 2.05 9.33
CA ILE A 106 6.34 3.14 9.08
C ILE A 106 7.77 2.60 9.05
N GLU A 107 8.13 1.72 9.99
CA GLU A 107 9.43 1.03 10.01
C GLU A 107 9.65 0.23 8.72
N LEU A 108 8.65 -0.54 8.27
CA LEU A 108 8.72 -1.27 7.00
C LEU A 108 8.95 -0.35 5.80
N ILE A 109 8.24 0.78 5.74
CA ILE A 109 8.38 1.78 4.66
C ILE A 109 9.79 2.36 4.66
N HIS A 110 10.32 2.70 5.84
CA HIS A 110 11.69 3.20 5.99
C HIS A 110 12.75 2.14 5.66
N GLU A 111 12.51 0.88 6.02
CA GLU A 111 13.39 -0.25 5.68
C GLU A 111 13.54 -0.38 4.15
N ILE A 112 12.42 -0.31 3.42
CA ILE A 112 12.40 -0.54 1.96
C ILE A 112 12.94 0.67 1.19
N PHE A 113 12.41 1.87 1.44
CA PHE A 113 12.74 3.05 0.63
C PHE A 113 13.92 3.85 1.20
N GLY A 114 14.15 3.79 2.50
CA GLY A 114 15.24 4.50 3.18
C GLY A 114 15.33 5.97 2.79
N LYS A 115 16.50 6.37 2.26
CA LYS A 115 16.79 7.75 1.86
C LYS A 115 16.00 8.24 0.64
N LYS A 116 15.32 7.35 -0.09
CA LYS A 116 14.46 7.75 -1.23
C LYS A 116 13.20 8.46 -0.77
N ILE A 117 12.82 8.35 0.51
CA ILE A 117 11.65 9.02 1.05
C ILE A 117 11.91 10.53 1.08
N CYS A 118 10.96 11.29 0.54
CA CYS A 118 10.94 12.73 0.63
C CYS A 118 10.61 13.15 2.07
N THR A 119 11.53 13.87 2.71
CA THR A 119 11.43 14.32 4.10
C THR A 119 11.17 15.82 4.24
N THR A 120 10.62 16.48 3.21
CA THR A 120 10.37 17.93 3.26
C THR A 120 9.23 18.24 4.22
N ALA A 121 9.57 18.40 5.50
CA ALA A 121 8.65 18.58 6.61
C ALA A 121 8.03 19.98 6.69
N GLU A 122 8.44 20.94 5.86
CA GLU A 122 8.04 22.35 6.09
C GLU A 122 7.25 23.01 4.95
N THR A 123 7.40 22.62 3.68
CA THR A 123 6.44 23.07 2.64
C THR A 123 6.44 22.20 1.39
N ILE A 124 5.33 21.49 1.13
CA ILE A 124 5.06 20.81 -0.16
C ILE A 124 5.22 21.77 -1.34
N LEU A 125 4.98 23.06 -1.12
CA LEU A 125 5.10 24.14 -2.12
C LEU A 125 6.53 24.32 -2.67
N GLU A 126 7.55 23.89 -1.93
CA GLU A 126 8.96 23.97 -2.36
C GLU A 126 9.49 22.65 -2.94
N CYS A 127 8.66 21.58 -2.90
CA CYS A 127 9.02 20.26 -3.37
C CYS A 127 8.95 20.20 -4.91
N THR A 128 10.03 20.62 -5.56
CA THR A 128 10.20 20.49 -7.02
C THR A 128 10.87 19.18 -7.40
N LEU A 129 10.66 18.71 -8.65
CA LEU A 129 11.36 17.54 -9.18
C LEU A 129 12.90 17.69 -9.11
N ASN A 130 13.42 18.88 -9.42
CA ASN A 130 14.85 19.16 -9.33
C ASN A 130 15.38 19.02 -7.91
N TYR A 131 14.62 19.51 -6.91
CA TYR A 131 14.98 19.33 -5.51
C TYR A 131 15.06 17.83 -5.17
N LEU A 132 14.04 17.05 -5.53
CA LEU A 132 13.99 15.61 -5.26
C LEU A 132 15.17 14.87 -5.91
N TRP A 133 15.42 15.12 -7.19
CA TRP A 133 16.53 14.48 -7.91
C TRP A 133 17.90 14.83 -7.32
N ASN A 134 18.13 16.10 -6.95
CA ASN A 134 19.38 16.53 -6.34
C ASN A 134 19.62 15.87 -4.97
N ASN A 135 18.55 15.52 -4.26
CA ASN A 135 18.60 14.84 -2.97
C ASN A 135 18.47 13.32 -3.07
N GLN A 136 18.39 12.76 -4.28
CA GLN A 136 18.16 11.32 -4.52
C GLN A 136 16.87 10.80 -3.84
N GLN A 137 15.87 11.66 -3.71
CA GLN A 137 14.55 11.34 -3.21
C GLN A 137 13.63 11.00 -4.39
N GLN A 138 12.83 9.97 -4.22
CA GLN A 138 11.99 9.38 -5.26
C GLN A 138 10.58 9.01 -4.77
N VAL A 139 10.33 8.99 -3.45
CA VAL A 139 9.04 8.56 -2.89
C VAL A 139 8.42 9.69 -2.08
N ILE A 140 7.23 10.12 -2.47
CA ILE A 140 6.39 11.03 -1.70
C ILE A 140 5.32 10.18 -1.01
N LEU A 141 5.30 10.22 0.32
CA LEU A 141 4.36 9.46 1.14
C LEU A 141 3.20 10.37 1.54
N LEU A 142 1.98 9.96 1.20
CA LEU A 142 0.76 10.47 1.80
C LEU A 142 0.31 9.43 2.83
N TYR A 143 0.24 9.83 4.09
CA TYR A 143 -0.06 8.91 5.19
C TYR A 143 -1.01 9.61 6.17
N GLU A 144 -2.31 9.43 5.95
CA GLU A 144 -3.33 10.05 6.79
C GLU A 144 -3.75 9.10 7.92
N ARG A 145 -3.30 9.40 9.14
CA ARG A 145 -3.81 8.72 10.34
C ARG A 145 -5.22 9.22 10.66
N ASN A 146 -6.22 8.64 10.01
CA ASN A 146 -7.61 8.91 10.36
C ASN A 146 -7.91 8.35 11.76
N ARG A 147 -8.11 9.25 12.74
CA ARG A 147 -8.38 8.89 14.14
C ARG A 147 -9.75 8.20 14.37
N ASP A 148 -10.59 8.16 13.35
CA ASP A 148 -12.00 7.75 13.46
C ASP A 148 -12.29 6.33 12.93
N GLN A 149 -11.27 5.54 12.56
CA GLN A 149 -11.46 4.19 11.97
C GLN A 149 -11.27 3.01 12.94
N CYS A 150 -10.99 3.26 14.23
CA CYS A 150 -11.08 2.23 15.27
C CYS A 150 -12.56 2.10 15.70
N SER A 151 -13.29 1.16 15.10
CA SER A 151 -14.64 0.74 15.55
C SER A 151 -14.60 -0.65 16.18
#